data_AF-A0A3S1AG02-F1
#
_entry.id   AF-A0A3S1AG02-F1
#
_cell.length_a   1.000
_cell.length_b   1.000
_cell.length_c   1.000
_cell.angle_alpha   90.00
_cell.angle_beta   90.00
_cell.angle_gamma   90.00
#
_symmetry.space_group_name_H-M   'P 1'
#
loop_
_entity.id
_entity.type
_entity.pdbx_description
1 polymer ?
#
loop_
_entity_poly.entity_id
_entity_poly.type
_entity_poly.pdbx_seq_one_letter_code
_entity_poly.pdbx_strand_id
1 'polypeptide(L)'
;MEFSPDELNTARQSLLDKSVDYFLAKKGVEALFVQGSVASGNTDEFSDIDFRVVIQLLLNRDVKTDLHWINILFDLCRSKVKG
;
A
#
# COMPACT_ATOMS: atom_id res chain seq x y z
N MET A 1 14.15 9.19 19.38
CA MET A 1 12.83 9.23 20.04
C MET A 1 12.36 7.79 20.03
N GLU A 2 12.20 7.17 21.19
CA GLU A 2 11.68 5.80 21.30
C GLU A 2 10.16 5.91 21.28
N PHE A 3 9.50 5.27 20.32
CA PHE A 3 8.03 5.20 20.28
C PHE A 3 7.57 3.98 21.08
N SER A 4 6.47 4.13 21.81
CA SER A 4 5.84 2.99 22.47
C SER A 4 5.21 2.03 21.44
N PRO A 5 5.03 0.73 21.79
CA PRO A 5 4.31 -0.21 20.94
C PRO A 5 2.91 0.27 20.53
N ASP A 6 2.19 0.95 21.44
CA ASP A 6 0.85 1.49 21.16
C ASP A 6 0.89 2.65 20.16
N GLU A 7 1.87 3.55 20.26
CA GLU A 7 2.06 4.62 19.28
C GLU A 7 2.42 4.05 17.90
N LEU A 8 3.28 3.03 17.85
CA LEU A 8 3.65 2.34 16.62
C LEU A 8 2.46 1.64 15.97
N ASN A 9 1.65 0.92 16.77
CA ASN A 9 0.45 0.27 16.28
C ASN A 9 -0.61 1.28 15.82
N THR A 10 -0.77 2.39 16.54
CA THR A 10 -1.67 3.48 16.14
C THR A 10 -1.23 4.12 14.83
N ALA A 11 0.06 4.40 14.68
CA ALA A 11 0.63 4.94 13.45
C ALA A 11 0.45 3.96 12.27
N ARG A 12 0.66 2.66 12.52
CA ARG A 12 0.48 1.62 11.51
C ARG A 12 -0.98 1.50 11.07
N GLN A 13 -1.93 1.54 12.01
CA GLN A 13 -3.34 1.54 11.68
C GLN A 13 -3.73 2.78 10.86
N SER A 14 -3.26 3.97 11.24
CA SER A 14 -3.50 5.20 10.48
C SER A 14 -2.93 5.13 9.06
N LEU A 15 -1.77 4.50 8.89
CA LEU A 15 -1.17 4.29 7.56
C LEU A 15 -1.96 3.26 6.74
N LEU A 16 -2.38 2.16 7.38
CA LEU A 16 -3.21 1.13 6.76
C LEU A 16 -4.52 1.73 6.22
N ASP A 17 -5.23 2.51 7.03
CA ASP A 17 -6.49 3.16 6.62
C ASP A 17 -6.28 4.05 5.39
N LYS A 18 -5.24 4.90 5.40
CA LYS A 18 -4.89 5.78 4.27
C LYS A 18 -4.52 4.99 3.01
N SER A 19 -3.79 3.88 3.15
CA SER A 19 -3.41 3.02 2.03
C SER A 19 -4.65 2.34 1.43
N VAL A 20 -5.56 1.84 2.26
CA VAL A 20 -6.84 1.27 1.80
C VAL A 20 -7.66 2.31 1.05
N ASP A 21 -7.87 3.49 1.63
CA ASP A 21 -8.59 4.59 0.98
C ASP A 21 -7.98 4.98 -0.37
N TYR A 22 -6.64 5.07 -0.42
CA TYR A 22 -5.94 5.38 -1.65
C TYR A 22 -6.22 4.35 -2.76
N PHE A 23 -6.12 3.05 -2.45
CA PHE A 23 -6.30 1.99 -3.44
C PHE A 23 -7.77 1.83 -3.84
N LEU A 24 -8.72 1.96 -2.91
CA LEU A 24 -10.16 1.92 -3.21
C LEU A 24 -10.59 3.06 -4.15
N ALA A 25 -9.93 4.22 -4.07
CA ALA A 25 -10.19 5.33 -4.98
C ALA A 25 -9.64 5.12 -6.41
N LYS A 26 -8.82 4.09 -6.66
CA LYS A 26 -8.24 3.84 -7.98
C LYS A 26 -9.14 2.96 -8.84
N LYS A 27 -9.48 3.45 -10.03
CA LYS A 27 -10.10 2.63 -11.06
C LYS A 27 -9.17 1.47 -11.44
N GLY A 28 -9.75 0.27 -11.55
CA GLY A 28 -9.03 -0.93 -11.93
C GLY A 28 -8.41 -1.70 -10.77
N VAL A 29 -8.43 -1.19 -9.54
CA VAL A 29 -8.16 -2.04 -8.36
C VAL A 29 -9.41 -2.87 -8.07
N GLU A 30 -9.25 -4.19 -8.07
CA GLU A 30 -10.33 -5.15 -7.87
C GLU A 30 -10.35 -5.71 -6.46
N ALA A 31 -9.17 -5.94 -5.88
CA ALA A 31 -9.03 -6.41 -4.51
C ALA A 31 -7.73 -5.93 -3.87
N LEU A 32 -7.75 -5.81 -2.55
CA LEU A 32 -6.60 -5.48 -1.71
C LEU A 32 -6.55 -6.48 -0.56
N PHE A 33 -5.42 -7.16 -0.39
CA PHE A 33 -5.18 -8.08 0.72
C PHE A 33 -4.04 -7.56 1.59
N VAL A 34 -4.29 -7.42 2.89
CA VAL A 34 -3.24 -7.20 3.88
C VAL A 34 -2.53 -8.53 4.14
N GLN A 35 -1.20 -8.51 4.19
CA GLN A 35 -0.38 -9.69 4.41
C GLN A 35 0.64 -9.43 5.54
N GLY A 36 1.57 -10.36 5.71
CA GLY A 36 2.71 -10.20 6.60
C GLY A 36 2.33 -10.11 8.07
N SER A 37 3.20 -9.45 8.84
CA SER A 37 3.11 -9.43 10.30
C SER A 37 1.86 -8.73 10.82
N VAL A 38 1.36 -7.75 10.06
CA VAL A 38 0.08 -7.07 10.34
C VAL A 38 -1.08 -8.06 10.25
N ALA A 39 -1.13 -8.87 9.20
CA ALA A 39 -2.19 -9.85 9.02
C ALA A 39 -2.11 -11.01 10.03
N SER A 40 -0.91 -11.40 10.48
CA SER A 40 -0.71 -12.44 11.50
C SER A 40 -0.75 -11.93 12.93
N GLY A 41 -0.90 -10.62 13.17
CA GLY A 41 -1.00 -10.04 14.51
C GLY A 41 0.29 -10.16 15.35
N ASN A 42 1.46 -10.24 14.71
CA ASN A 42 2.76 -10.42 15.35
C ASN A 42 3.75 -9.31 14.99
N THR A 43 3.26 -8.08 14.84
CA THR A 43 4.07 -6.90 14.52
C THR A 43 4.99 -6.49 15.67
N ASP A 44 6.16 -5.99 15.33
CA ASP A 44 7.13 -5.33 16.21
C ASP A 44 7.42 -3.89 15.73
N GLU A 45 8.46 -3.28 16.30
CA GLU A 45 8.90 -1.91 15.97
C GLU A 45 9.53 -1.76 14.58
N PHE A 46 9.96 -2.87 13.97
CA PHE A 46 10.56 -2.89 12.63
C PHE A 46 9.58 -3.33 11.55
N SER A 47 8.39 -3.78 11.95
CA SER A 47 7.36 -4.28 11.05
C SER A 47 6.76 -3.19 10.18
N ASP A 48 6.85 -3.41 8.87
CA ASP A 48 6.18 -2.67 7.82
C ASP A 48 4.76 -3.20 7.55
N ILE A 49 4.14 -2.78 6.43
CA ILE A 49 2.80 -3.20 6.03
C ILE A 49 2.88 -3.82 4.63
N ASP A 50 2.55 -5.11 4.55
CA ASP A 50 2.51 -5.84 3.29
C ASP A 50 1.11 -5.80 2.67
N PHE A 51 1.06 -5.46 1.37
CA PHE A 51 -0.17 -5.52 0.58
C PHE A 51 0.02 -6.37 -0.68
N ARG A 52 -1.03 -7.11 -1.03
CA ARG A 52 -1.23 -7.63 -2.39
C ARG A 52 -2.40 -6.88 -3.01
N VAL A 53 -2.12 -6.16 -4.10
CA VAL A 53 -3.11 -5.41 -4.88
C VAL A 53 -3.45 -6.20 -6.14
N VAL A 54 -4.71 -6.56 -6.31
CA VAL A 54 -5.23 -7.17 -7.53
C VAL A 54 -5.76 -6.08 -8.43
N ILE A 55 -5.25 -6.03 -9.65
CA ILE A 55 -5.58 -5.01 -10.63
C ILE A 55 -6.24 -5.69 -11.82
N GLN A 56 -7.47 -5.29 -12.11
CA GLN A 56 -8.18 -5.71 -13.31
C GLN A 56 -7.54 -5.03 -14.52
N LEU A 57 -6.69 -5.77 -15.22
CA LEU A 57 -6.23 -5.36 -16.54
C LEU A 57 -7.41 -5.52 -17.50
N LEU A 58 -8.05 -4.42 -17.88
CA LEU A 58 -8.84 -4.41 -19.11
C LEU A 58 -7.89 -4.87 -20.21
N LEU A 59 -8.14 -6.08 -20.73
CA LEU A 59 -7.27 -6.83 -21.64
C LEU A 59 -7.10 -6.09 -22.98
N ASN A 60 -6.22 -5.09 -22.97
CA ASN A 60 -5.43 -4.64 -24.10
C ASN A 60 -4.05 -4.34 -23.51
N ARG A 61 -3.24 -5.38 -23.34
CA ARG A 61 -1.81 -5.23 -22.99
C ARG A 61 -1.13 -4.51 -24.13
N ASP A 62 -1.14 -3.19 -24.08
CA ASP A 62 -0.28 -2.35 -24.88
C ASP A 62 0.77 -1.70 -23.97
N VAL A 63 1.87 -1.28 -24.59
CA VAL A 63 3.00 -0.63 -23.91
C VAL A 63 2.55 0.60 -23.11
N LYS A 64 1.47 1.26 -23.54
CA LYS A 64 0.94 2.47 -22.92
C LYS A 64 0.26 2.16 -21.57
N THR A 65 -0.43 1.03 -21.48
CA THR A 65 -1.11 0.57 -20.26
C THR A 65 -0.09 0.06 -19.24
N ASP A 66 0.95 -0.67 -19.68
CA ASP A 66 2.02 -1.11 -18.80
C ASP A 66 2.83 0.08 -18.24
N LEU A 67 3.13 1.08 -19.07
CA LEU A 67 3.78 2.32 -18.63
C LEU A 67 2.91 3.11 -17.64
N HIS A 68 1.58 3.07 -17.78
CA HIS A 68 0.68 3.73 -16.82
C HIS A 68 0.79 3.11 -15.42
N TRP A 69 0.81 1.78 -15.32
CA TRP A 69 0.97 1.09 -14.04
C TRP A 69 2.37 1.26 -13.44
N ILE A 70 3.42 1.24 -14.27
CA ILE A 70 4.79 1.57 -13.83
C ILE A 70 4.85 3.00 -13.28
N ASN A 71 4.18 3.96 -13.92
CA ASN A 71 4.13 5.34 -13.42
C ASN A 71 3.36 5.46 -12.10
N ILE A 72 2.25 4.74 -11.92
CA ILE A 72 1.54 4.69 -10.63
C ILE A 72 2.46 4.13 -9.53
N LEU A 73 3.22 3.07 -9.82
CA LEU A 73 4.20 2.51 -8.88
C LEU A 73 5.32 3.53 -8.56
N PHE A 74 5.82 4.25 -9.55
CA PHE A 74 6.81 5.32 -9.33
C PHE A 74 6.25 6.47 -8.50
N ASP A 75 5.01 6.89 -8.72
CA ASP A 75 4.36 7.96 -7.96
C ASP A 75 4.14 7.55 -6.51
N LEU A 76 3.74 6.29 -6.27
CA LEU A 76 3.66 5.70 -4.93
C LEU A 76 5.02 5.74 -4.23
N CYS A 77 6.09 5.33 -4.90
CA CYS A 77 7.46 5.38 -4.37
C CYS A 77 7.96 6.83 -4.13
N ARG A 78 7.62 7.78 -5.00
CA ARG A 78 8.06 9.19 -4.90
C ARG A 78 7.27 10.03 -3.90
N SER A 79 6.03 9.64 -3.58
CA SER A 79 5.21 10.34 -2.58
C SER A 79 5.85 10.36 -1.18
N LYS A 80 6.92 9.59 -0.94
CA LYS A 80 7.75 9.62 0.27
C LYS A 80 8.83 10.73 0.32
N VAL A 81 8.97 11.62 -0.67
CA VAL A 81 10.05 12.64 -0.72
C VAL A 81 9.57 14.07 -0.45
N LYS A 82 8.36 14.27 0.08
CA LYS A 82 7.93 15.59 0.60
C LYS A 82 7.34 15.46 1.99
N GLY A 83 8.25 15.38 2.97
CA GLY A 83 8.04 15.63 4.39
C GLY A 83 9.29 16.32 4.90
#